data_AF-A0AA35WGK9-F1
#
_entry.id   AF-A0AA35WGK9-F1
#
_cell.length_a   1.000
_cell.length_b   1.000
_cell.length_c   1.000
_cell.angle_alpha   90.00
_cell.angle_beta   90.00
_cell.angle_gamma   90.00
#
_symmetry.space_group_name_H-M   'P 1'
#
loop_
_entity.id
_entity.type
_entity.pdbx_description
1 polymer ?
#
loop_
_entity_poly.entity_id
_entity_poly.type
_entity_poly.pdbx_seq_one_letter_code
_entity_poly.pdbx_strand_id
1 'polypeptide(L)' 'MNNKNHGYVRLSISPDTLAIAFVSSERNATLDSTELLKSDYSSDFYENLFTQPDDDDA' A
#
# COMPACT_ATOMS: atom_id res chain seq x y z
N MET A 1 15.80 -22.61 -13.17
CA MET A 1 16.22 -21.61 -12.17
C MET A 1 15.03 -20.71 -11.89
N ASN A 2 14.52 -20.68 -10.65
CA ASN A 2 13.46 -19.74 -10.24
C ASN A 2 14.12 -18.41 -9.86
N ASN A 3 14.09 -17.41 -10.77
CA ASN A 3 14.47 -16.04 -10.43
C ASN A 3 13.35 -15.43 -9.58
N LYS A 4 13.47 -15.58 -8.27
CA LYS A 4 12.66 -14.79 -7.33
C LYS A 4 13.27 -13.38 -7.32
N ASN A 5 12.54 -12.40 -7.85
CA ASN A 5 12.94 -11.00 -7.75
C ASN A 5 12.82 -10.57 -6.29
N HIS A 6 13.93 -10.15 -5.68
CA HIS A 6 13.93 -9.57 -4.35
C HIS A 6 13.50 -8.09 -4.43
N GLY A 7 12.72 -7.66 -3.45
CA GLY A 7 12.13 -6.33 -3.45
C GLY A 7 11.32 -6.06 -2.19
N TYR A 8 10.67 -4.91 -2.18
CA TYR A 8 9.78 -4.48 -1.12
C TYR A 8 8.47 -3.95 -1.72
N VAL A 9 7.41 -3.96 -0.92
CA VAL A 9 6.14 -3.34 -1.29
C VAL A 9 6.15 -1.91 -0.77
N ARG A 10 5.85 -0.95 -1.64
CA ARG A 10 5.61 0.44 -1.29
C ARG A 10 4.12 0.70 -1.28
N LEU A 11 3.61 1.18 -0.15
CA LEU A 11 2.24 1.65 0.00
C LEU A 11 2.24 3.18 -0.06
N SER A 12 1.40 3.75 -0.92
CA SER A 12 1.19 5.18 -1.02
C SER A 12 -0.29 5.46 -0.85
N ILE A 13 -0.61 6.16 0.23
CA ILE A 13 -1.98 6.37 0.69
C ILE A 13 -2.36 7.82 0.40
N SER A 14 -3.54 8.01 -0.20
CA SER A 14 -4.17 9.30 -0.44
C SER A 14 -5.63 9.24 0.03
N PRO A 15 -6.33 10.38 0.18
CA PRO A 15 -7.68 10.40 0.77
C PRO A 15 -8.68 9.42 0.12
N ASP A 16 -8.57 9.22 -1.19
CA ASP A 16 -9.48 8.39 -1.98
C ASP A 16 -8.83 7.17 -2.62
N THR A 17 -7.50 7.01 -2.51
CA THR A 17 -6.76 5.97 -3.23
C THR A 17 -5.67 5.34 -2.37
N LEU A 18 -5.49 4.03 -2.53
CA LEU A 18 -4.35 3.27 -2.01
C LEU A 18 -3.58 2.70 -3.19
N ALA A 19 -2.39 3.22 -3.44
CA ALA A 19 -1.48 2.69 -4.44
C ALA A 19 -0.51 1.69 -3.81
N ILE A 20 -0.44 0.50 -4.39
CA ILE A 20 0.42 -0.61 -3.96
C ILE A 20 1.40 -0.91 -5.09
N ALA A 21 2.70 -0.81 -4.83
CA ALA A 21 3.73 -1.06 -5.83
C ALA A 21 4.79 -2.04 -5.31
N PHE A 22 5.15 -3.04 -6.11
CA PHE A 22 6.32 -3.87 -5.85
C PHE A 22 7.57 -3.26 -6.48
N VAL A 23 8.55 -2.92 -5.66
CA VAL A 23 9.82 -2.32 -6.08
C VAL A 23 10.93 -3.36 -5.95
N SER A 24 11.60 -3.66 -7.05
CA SER A 24 12.76 -4.55 -7.05
C SER A 24 13.97 -3.86 -6.42
N SER A 25 14.60 -4.54 -5.47
CA SER A 25 15.84 -4.06 -4.84
C SER A 25 17.03 -4.12 -5.80
N GLU A 26 17.04 -5.08 -6.71
CA GLU A 26 18.14 -5.27 -7.67
C GLU A 26 18.14 -4.21 -8.77
N ARG A 27 16.94 -3.86 -9.27
CA ARG A 27 16.78 -2.88 -10.36
C ARG A 27 16.48 -1.47 -9.86
N ASN A 28 16.19 -1.33 -8.56
CA ASN A 28 15.69 -0.11 -7.94
C ASN A 28 14.53 0.51 -8.73
N ALA A 29 13.61 -0.34 -9.19
CA ALA A 29 12.52 0.03 -10.08
C ALA A 29 11.22 -0.69 -9.70
N THR A 30 10.09 -0.01 -9.91
CA THR A 30 8.76 -0.62 -9.79
C THR A 30 8.59 -1.65 -10.90
N LEU A 31 8.29 -2.89 -10.54
CA LEU A 31 8.02 -3.96 -11.51
C LEU A 31 6.52 -4.18 -11.71
N ASP A 32 5.74 -3.93 -10.67
CA ASP A 32 4.29 -4.11 -10.69
C ASP A 32 3.63 -3.08 -9.77
N SER A 33 2.43 -2.66 -10.12
CA SER A 33 1.65 -1.72 -9.33
C SER A 33 0.16 -1.86 -9.58
N THR A 34 -0.62 -1.66 -8.53
CA THR A 34 -2.08 -1.57 -8.59
C THR A 34 -2.57 -0.40 -7.75
N GLU A 35 -3.72 0.13 -8.10
CA GLU A 35 -4.37 1.22 -7.40
C GLU A 35 -5.76 0.76 -6.99
N LEU A 36 -6.09 0.98 -5.73
CA LEU A 36 -7.37 0.63 -5.15
C LEU A 36 -8.09 1.94 -4.81
N LEU A 37 -9.31 2.13 -5.35
CA LEU A 37 -10.14 3.29 -5.04
C LEU A 37 -10.94 3.02 -3.77
N LYS A 38 -11.09 4.03 -2.92
CA LYS A 38 -11.92 3.97 -1.71
C LYS A 38 -13.38 3.62 -2.03
N SER A 39 -13.88 4.01 -3.20
CA SER A 39 -15.24 3.67 -3.67
C SER A 39 -15.45 2.17 -3.90
N ASP A 40 -14.37 1.43 -4.17
CA ASP A 40 -14.45 0.04 -4.63
C ASP A 40 -14.47 -0.96 -3.47
N TYR A 41 -14.21 -0.49 -2.25
CA TYR A 41 -14.15 -1.32 -1.04
C TYR A 41 -15.06 -0.74 0.05
N SER A 42 -15.79 -1.63 0.73
CA SER A 42 -16.59 -1.29 1.91
C SER A 42 -15.70 -0.59 2.96
N SER A 43 -16.22 0.50 3.52
CA SER A 43 -15.45 1.56 4.18
C SER A 43 -14.60 1.05 5.35
N ASP A 44 -14.99 -0.02 6.05
CA ASP A 44 -14.31 -0.50 7.25
C ASP A 44 -12.82 -0.83 7.04
N PHE A 45 -12.44 -1.44 5.91
CA PHE A 45 -11.03 -1.76 5.64
C PHE A 45 -10.19 -0.50 5.38
N TYR A 46 -10.73 0.45 4.60
CA TYR A 46 -10.06 1.71 4.31
C TYR A 46 -10.01 2.61 5.54
N GLU A 47 -11.12 2.76 6.26
CA GLU A 47 -11.23 3.59 7.46
C GLU A 47 -10.26 3.12 8.55
N ASN A 48 -10.10 1.80 8.74
CA ASN A 48 -9.12 1.25 9.69
C ASN A 48 -7.64 1.58 9.34
N LEU A 49 -7.30 1.93 8.10
CA LEU A 49 -5.94 2.39 7.75
C LEU A 49 -5.66 3.83 8.19
N PHE A 50 -6.72 4.65 8.32
CA PHE A 50 -6.61 6.07 8.67
C PHE A 50 -7.05 6.37 10.10
N THR A 51 -7.76 5.45 10.74
CA THR A 51 -8.10 5.56 12.15
C THR A 51 -6.87 5.14 12.93
N GLN A 52 -5.97 6.09 13.18
CA GLN A 52 -5.00 5.91 14.25
C GLN A 52 -5.80 5.81 15.56
N PRO A 53 -5.42 4.94 16.51
CA PRO A 53 -5.97 5.06 17.85
C PRO A 53 -5.74 6.50 18.30
N ASP A 54 -6.78 7.14 18.84
CA ASP A 54 -6.61 8.43 19.51
C ASP A 54 -5.61 8.21 20.66
N ASP A 55 -4.34 8.52 20.42
CA ASP A 55 -3.27 8.66 21.41
C ASP A 55 -3.51 9.95 22.25
N ASP A 56 -4.77 10.20 22.62
CA ASP A 56 -5.22 11.33 23.44
C ASP A 56 -5.44 10.90 24.91
N ASP A 57 -4.84 9.76 25.30
CA ASP A 57 -4.44 9.47 26.67
C ASP A 57 -2.90 9.50 26.72
N ALA A 58 -2.36 10.69 26.99
CA ALA A 58 -0.94 10.98 27.17
C ALA A 58 -0.21 10.09 28.20
#